data_AF-A0A454WA43-F1
#
_entry.id   AF-A0A454WA43-F1
#
_cell.length_a   1.000
_cell.length_b   1.000
_cell.length_c   1.000
_cell.angle_alpha   90.00
_cell.angle_beta   90.00
_cell.angle_gamma   90.00
#
_symmetry.space_group_name_H-M   'P 1'
#
loop_
_entity.id
_entity.type
_entity.pdbx_description
1 polymer ?
#
loop_
_entity_poly.entity_id
_entity_poly.type
_entity_poly.pdbx_seq_one_letter_code
_entity_poly.pdbx_strand_id
1 'polypeptide(L)'
;MPRQSTVPREEIVALLRAGNLTESAIAEQTGVSRPTVASIRKTLGLPAPGKGKAPEYATITDAFRAHAVPAADGHVEWTGVRTGANAPMVRYRRDSLSAYRVAFRLHHGRDPEGVVYPTCGQPGCVAGAHLADTPMRQTAARAAKEAARRGPAWVPRAEIVALLQEGHSNRYIGRTLRTNPLRVARIRAELGLPTVELRVLPLEEAWRARTRPVDGGHLRWTGTYREGTPVLTHAGQHYTAYRVGFGFVHDREPVGRIYPGCGVARCVEPTHLEDRTIRQTLSTQLTSIFGAAA
;
A
#
# COMPACT_ATOMS: atom_id res chain seq x y z
N MET A 1 -27.97 -4.55 6.56
CA MET A 1 -29.33 -5.04 6.21
C MET A 1 -29.18 -6.48 5.72
N PRO A 2 -29.58 -7.51 6.50
CA PRO A 2 -29.55 -8.90 6.02
C PRO A 2 -30.47 -9.03 4.81
N ARG A 3 -29.94 -9.51 3.67
CA ARG A 3 -30.77 -9.86 2.52
C ARG A 3 -31.67 -11.02 2.95
N GLN A 4 -32.97 -10.80 3.04
CA GLN A 4 -33.93 -11.89 3.18
C GLN A 4 -33.89 -12.68 1.86
N SER A 5 -33.31 -13.88 1.90
CA SER A 5 -33.36 -14.80 0.75
C SER A 5 -34.83 -15.13 0.47
N THR A 6 -35.26 -14.93 -0.78
CA THR A 6 -36.61 -15.24 -1.27
C THR A 6 -36.75 -16.69 -1.75
N VAL A 7 -35.77 -17.56 -1.45
CA VAL A 7 -35.82 -18.95 -1.89
C VAL A 7 -36.99 -19.67 -1.21
N PRO A 8 -37.93 -20.25 -1.97
CA PRO A 8 -39.06 -20.99 -1.41
C PRO A 8 -38.58 -22.12 -0.52
N ARG A 9 -39.20 -22.28 0.65
CA ARG A 9 -38.88 -23.34 1.61
C ARG A 9 -38.92 -24.73 0.95
N GLU A 10 -39.80 -24.93 -0.03
CA GLU A 10 -39.95 -26.19 -0.77
C GLU A 10 -38.68 -26.61 -1.50
N GLU A 11 -37.91 -25.65 -2.04
CA GLU A 11 -36.65 -25.93 -2.72
C GLU A 11 -35.59 -26.50 -1.75
N ILE A 12 -35.50 -25.91 -0.56
CA ILE A 12 -34.60 -26.40 0.51
C ILE A 12 -35.01 -27.81 0.95
N VAL A 13 -36.33 -28.08 1.05
CA VAL A 13 -36.85 -29.41 1.39
C VAL A 13 -36.49 -30.43 0.32
N ALA A 14 -36.61 -30.07 -0.96
CA ALA A 14 -36.24 -30.94 -2.08
C ALA A 14 -34.75 -31.30 -2.03
N LEU A 15 -33.87 -30.31 -1.82
CA LEU A 15 -32.42 -30.52 -1.69
C LEU A 15 -32.05 -31.40 -0.47
N LEU A 16 -32.71 -31.19 0.66
CA LEU A 16 -32.49 -32.00 1.87
C LEU A 16 -32.93 -33.46 1.69
N ARG A 17 -34.05 -33.69 0.98
CA ARG A 17 -34.56 -35.05 0.70
C ARG A 17 -33.73 -35.80 -0.33
N ALA A 18 -33.14 -35.09 -1.29
CA ALA A 18 -32.22 -35.69 -2.26
C ALA A 18 -30.96 -36.29 -1.60
N GLY A 19 -30.55 -35.78 -0.43
CA GLY A 19 -29.52 -36.39 0.43
C GLY A 19 -28.09 -36.34 -0.11
N ASN A 20 -27.86 -35.68 -1.25
CA ASN A 20 -26.57 -35.59 -1.93
C ASN A 20 -25.74 -34.35 -1.52
N LEU A 21 -26.35 -33.36 -0.87
CA LEU A 21 -25.69 -32.12 -0.46
C LEU A 21 -25.59 -31.99 1.06
N THR A 22 -24.50 -31.37 1.51
CA THR A 22 -24.34 -30.97 2.92
C THR A 22 -25.17 -29.73 3.22
N GLU A 23 -25.50 -29.48 4.49
CA GLU A 23 -26.22 -28.26 4.90
C GLU A 23 -25.50 -26.98 4.51
N SER A 24 -24.16 -26.99 4.49
CA SER A 24 -23.37 -25.83 4.06
C SER A 24 -23.46 -25.62 2.56
N ALA A 25 -23.42 -26.70 1.76
CA ALA A 25 -23.61 -26.60 0.30
C ALA A 25 -25.01 -26.12 -0.06
N ILE A 26 -26.04 -26.60 0.65
CA ILE A 26 -27.42 -26.11 0.47
C ILE A 26 -27.52 -24.63 0.85
N ALA A 27 -26.93 -24.22 1.98
CA ALA A 27 -26.91 -22.83 2.42
C ALA A 27 -26.23 -21.89 1.40
N GLU A 28 -25.10 -22.31 0.84
CA GLU A 28 -24.37 -21.58 -0.20
C GLU A 28 -25.19 -21.49 -1.49
N GLN A 29 -25.74 -22.61 -1.97
CA GLN A 29 -26.53 -22.69 -3.19
C GLN A 29 -27.83 -21.86 -3.12
N THR A 30 -28.49 -21.85 -1.96
CA THR A 30 -29.79 -21.16 -1.76
C THR A 30 -29.67 -19.76 -1.16
N GLY A 31 -28.46 -19.34 -0.77
CA GLY A 31 -28.23 -18.09 -0.03
C GLY A 31 -28.92 -18.03 1.34
N VAL A 32 -29.38 -19.16 1.88
CA VAL A 32 -30.04 -19.26 3.19
C VAL A 32 -29.02 -19.57 4.28
N SER A 33 -29.23 -19.07 5.49
CA SER A 33 -28.31 -19.34 6.59
C SER A 33 -28.24 -20.84 6.93
N ARG A 34 -27.04 -21.35 7.20
CA ARG A 34 -26.85 -22.75 7.63
C ARG A 34 -27.73 -23.15 8.83
N PRO A 35 -27.91 -22.32 9.88
CA PRO A 35 -28.86 -22.61 10.96
C PRO A 35 -30.31 -22.80 10.50
N THR A 36 -30.76 -22.04 9.49
CA THR A 36 -32.10 -22.19 8.92
C THR A 36 -32.23 -23.54 8.21
N VAL A 37 -31.25 -23.95 7.42
CA VAL A 37 -31.22 -25.26 6.74
C VAL A 37 -31.24 -26.40 7.77
N ALA A 38 -30.43 -26.30 8.82
CA ALA A 38 -30.39 -27.27 9.92
C ALA A 38 -31.74 -27.34 10.68
N SER A 39 -32.39 -26.19 10.92
CA SER A 39 -33.71 -26.12 11.53
C SER A 39 -34.77 -26.82 10.67
N ILE A 40 -34.80 -26.55 9.36
CA ILE A 40 -35.71 -27.21 8.41
C ILE A 40 -35.48 -28.73 8.41
N ARG A 41 -34.22 -29.19 8.35
CA ARG A 41 -33.87 -30.63 8.45
C ARG A 41 -34.45 -31.26 9.72
N LYS A 42 -34.26 -30.60 10.87
CA LYS A 42 -34.78 -31.05 12.17
C LYS A 42 -36.31 -31.12 12.18
N THR A 43 -37.01 -30.12 11.64
CA THR A 43 -38.48 -30.12 11.52
C THR A 43 -38.99 -31.26 10.63
N LEU A 44 -38.23 -31.66 9.61
CA LEU A 44 -38.57 -32.77 8.72
C LEU A 44 -38.22 -34.16 9.31
N GLY A 45 -37.57 -34.22 10.48
CA GLY A 45 -37.13 -35.49 11.07
C GLY A 45 -36.05 -36.22 10.26
N LEU A 46 -35.34 -35.51 9.38
CA LEU A 46 -34.27 -36.11 8.57
C LEU A 46 -33.02 -36.34 9.45
N PRO A 47 -32.32 -37.48 9.30
CA PRO A 47 -31.11 -37.73 10.06
C PRO A 47 -30.06 -36.65 9.77
N ALA A 48 -29.23 -36.36 10.78
CA ALA A 48 -28.05 -35.53 10.55
C ALA A 48 -27.22 -36.17 9.42
N PRO A 49 -26.66 -35.38 8.49
CA PRO A 49 -25.79 -35.93 7.47
C PRO A 49 -24.68 -36.68 8.20
N GLY A 50 -24.51 -37.97 7.87
CA GLY A 50 -23.46 -38.78 8.48
C GLY A 50 -22.15 -38.01 8.36
N LYS A 51 -21.37 -37.95 9.45
CA LYS A 51 -19.99 -37.46 9.35
C LYS A 51 -19.29 -38.42 8.40
N GLY A 52 -19.22 -38.07 7.12
CA GLY A 52 -18.56 -38.89 6.12
C GLY A 52 -17.17 -39.24 6.66
N LYS A 53 -16.80 -40.52 6.58
CA LYS A 53 -15.45 -40.94 6.93
C LYS A 53 -14.52 -40.05 6.10
N ALA A 54 -13.66 -39.29 6.78
CA ALA A 54 -12.70 -38.46 6.06
C ALA A 54 -11.93 -39.38 5.09
N PRO A 55 -11.71 -38.97 3.83
CA PRO A 55 -10.98 -39.79 2.88
C PRO A 55 -9.63 -40.20 3.49
N GLU A 56 -9.39 -41.50 3.51
CA GLU A 56 -8.12 -42.06 3.95
C GLU A 56 -7.15 -42.03 2.77
N TYR A 57 -6.16 -41.15 2.86
CA TYR A 57 -5.08 -41.08 1.89
C TYR A 57 -3.96 -42.04 2.30
N ALA A 58 -3.32 -42.70 1.33
CA ALA A 58 -2.19 -43.59 1.60
C ALA A 58 -0.96 -42.80 2.04
N THR A 59 -0.68 -41.67 1.38
CA THR A 59 0.43 -40.77 1.69
C THR A 59 0.00 -39.30 1.78
N ILE A 60 0.86 -38.45 2.33
CA ILE A 60 0.66 -36.99 2.31
C ILE A 60 0.65 -36.42 0.89
N THR A 61 1.38 -37.05 -0.03
CA THR A 61 1.42 -36.68 -1.45
C THR A 61 0.06 -36.91 -2.09
N ASP A 62 -0.60 -38.03 -1.78
CA ASP A 62 -1.95 -38.33 -2.28
C ASP A 62 -2.98 -37.35 -1.70
N ALA A 63 -2.88 -37.05 -0.41
CA ALA A 63 -3.71 -36.04 0.25
C ALA A 63 -3.57 -34.65 -0.40
N PHE A 64 -2.34 -34.27 -0.77
CA PHE A 64 -2.10 -33.01 -1.49
C PHE A 64 -2.70 -33.05 -2.91
N ARG A 65 -2.42 -34.11 -3.69
CA ARG A 65 -2.89 -34.24 -5.08
C ARG A 65 -4.41 -34.26 -5.20
N ALA A 66 -5.10 -34.86 -4.23
CA ALA A 66 -6.57 -34.89 -4.19
C ALA A 66 -7.23 -33.49 -4.13
N HIS A 67 -6.47 -32.47 -3.72
CA HIS A 67 -6.96 -31.10 -3.52
C HIS A 67 -6.22 -30.05 -4.38
N ALA A 68 -5.23 -30.48 -5.15
CA ALA A 68 -4.43 -29.63 -6.02
C ALA A 68 -4.95 -29.74 -7.46
N VAL A 69 -5.78 -28.78 -7.87
CA VAL A 69 -6.43 -28.77 -9.19
C VAL A 69 -5.61 -27.90 -10.15
N PRO A 70 -5.06 -28.44 -11.25
CA PRO A 70 -4.37 -27.64 -12.26
C PRO A 70 -5.33 -26.63 -12.91
N ALA A 71 -4.88 -25.39 -13.04
CA ALA A 71 -5.53 -24.33 -13.81
C ALA A 71 -4.88 -24.21 -15.21
N ALA A 72 -5.62 -23.64 -16.16
CA ALA A 72 -5.19 -23.56 -17.57
C ALA A 72 -3.94 -22.68 -17.80
N ASP A 73 -3.64 -21.76 -16.89
CA ASP A 73 -2.54 -20.80 -16.96
C ASP A 73 -1.25 -21.31 -16.30
N GLY A 74 -1.18 -22.60 -15.95
CA GLY A 74 -0.03 -23.21 -15.27
C GLY A 74 -0.05 -23.03 -13.76
N HIS A 75 -1.10 -22.41 -13.19
CA HIS A 75 -1.30 -22.35 -11.76
C HIS A 75 -1.92 -23.65 -11.23
N VAL A 76 -1.89 -23.84 -9.92
CA VAL A 76 -2.58 -24.95 -9.24
C VAL A 76 -3.43 -24.36 -8.13
N GLU A 77 -4.74 -24.53 -8.26
CA GLU A 77 -5.73 -24.10 -7.27
C GLU A 77 -5.82 -25.12 -6.14
N TRP A 78 -5.95 -24.61 -4.91
CA TRP A 78 -6.18 -25.43 -3.73
C TRP A 78 -7.67 -25.47 -3.37
N THR A 79 -8.28 -26.64 -3.51
CA THR A 79 -9.69 -26.91 -3.17
C THR A 79 -9.88 -27.53 -1.78
N GLY A 80 -8.79 -27.79 -1.06
CA GLY A 80 -8.82 -28.39 0.27
C GLY A 80 -9.04 -27.40 1.41
N VAL A 81 -8.82 -27.87 2.64
CA VAL A 81 -9.00 -27.08 3.87
C VAL A 81 -8.03 -25.89 3.90
N ARG A 82 -8.50 -24.77 4.47
CA ARG A 82 -7.72 -23.56 4.69
C ARG A 82 -7.77 -23.14 6.17
N THR A 83 -6.75 -22.44 6.64
CA THR A 83 -6.76 -21.82 7.98
C THR A 83 -7.66 -20.60 8.00
N GLY A 84 -7.92 -20.04 9.20
CA GLY A 84 -8.62 -18.75 9.33
C GLY A 84 -7.92 -17.58 8.63
N ALA A 85 -6.61 -17.70 8.38
CA ALA A 85 -5.83 -16.73 7.60
C ALA A 85 -5.82 -17.06 6.09
N ASN A 86 -6.74 -17.92 5.62
CA ASN A 86 -6.85 -18.40 4.24
C ASN A 86 -5.64 -19.19 3.71
N ALA A 87 -4.75 -19.68 4.58
CA ALA A 87 -3.58 -20.46 4.17
C ALA A 87 -3.97 -21.92 3.86
N PRO A 88 -3.57 -22.49 2.73
CA PRO A 88 -3.95 -23.86 2.34
C PRO A 88 -3.24 -24.91 3.20
N MET A 89 -3.99 -25.92 3.65
CA MET A 89 -3.54 -26.95 4.59
C MET A 89 -3.87 -28.36 4.10
N VAL A 90 -2.86 -29.24 4.11
CA VAL A 90 -3.01 -30.68 3.91
C VAL A 90 -3.19 -31.34 5.27
N ARG A 91 -4.27 -32.10 5.44
CA ARG A 91 -4.49 -32.95 6.61
C ARG A 91 -4.20 -34.39 6.22
N TYR A 92 -3.30 -35.04 6.96
CA TYR A 92 -2.95 -36.43 6.74
C TYR A 92 -2.76 -37.11 8.11
N ARG A 93 -3.60 -38.11 8.40
CA ARG A 93 -3.66 -38.77 9.73
C ARG A 93 -3.86 -37.75 10.85
N ARG A 94 -2.90 -37.66 11.80
CA ARG A 94 -2.92 -36.70 12.92
C ARG A 94 -2.12 -35.43 12.61
N ASP A 95 -1.50 -35.35 11.44
CA ASP A 95 -0.65 -34.23 11.05
C ASP A 95 -1.42 -33.22 10.19
N SER A 96 -1.08 -31.95 10.37
CA SER A 96 -1.55 -30.84 9.56
C SER A 96 -0.35 -30.06 9.07
N LEU A 97 -0.14 -30.06 7.76
CA LEU A 97 0.99 -29.41 7.11
C LEU A 97 0.47 -28.36 6.13
N SER A 98 1.22 -27.27 5.96
CA SER A 98 0.90 -26.29 4.93
C SER A 98 1.01 -26.93 3.54
N ALA A 99 -0.01 -26.73 2.69
CA ALA A 99 0.02 -27.20 1.31
C ALA A 99 1.19 -26.61 0.53
N TYR A 100 1.61 -25.37 0.86
CA TYR A 100 2.82 -24.78 0.28
C TYR A 100 4.08 -25.56 0.62
N ARG A 101 4.24 -26.04 1.86
CA ARG A 101 5.43 -26.84 2.24
C ARG A 101 5.44 -28.19 1.53
N VAL A 102 4.27 -28.83 1.39
CA VAL A 102 4.16 -30.11 0.65
C VAL A 102 4.48 -29.91 -0.83
N ALA A 103 3.84 -28.93 -1.47
CA ALA A 103 4.09 -28.58 -2.87
C ALA A 103 5.56 -28.23 -3.14
N PHE A 104 6.17 -27.45 -2.25
CA PHE A 104 7.58 -27.07 -2.35
C PHE A 104 8.51 -28.29 -2.32
N ARG A 105 8.31 -29.21 -1.36
CA ARG A 105 9.09 -30.46 -1.27
C ARG A 105 8.95 -31.31 -2.53
N LEU A 106 7.72 -31.46 -3.01
CA LEU A 106 7.44 -32.25 -4.21
C LEU A 106 8.12 -31.70 -5.46
N HIS A 107 8.24 -30.37 -5.58
CA HIS A 107 8.84 -29.73 -6.75
C HIS A 107 10.35 -29.55 -6.66
N HIS A 108 10.88 -29.09 -5.52
CA HIS A 108 12.30 -28.78 -5.35
C HIS A 108 13.12 -29.95 -4.79
N GLY A 109 12.50 -31.05 -4.37
CA GLY A 109 13.21 -32.23 -3.82
C GLY A 109 13.90 -31.99 -2.48
N ARG A 110 13.56 -30.90 -1.76
CA ARG A 110 14.15 -30.53 -0.47
C ARG A 110 13.13 -29.90 0.47
N ASP A 111 13.45 -29.88 1.76
CA ASP A 111 12.68 -29.12 2.74
C ASP A 111 12.84 -27.61 2.54
N PRO A 112 11.77 -26.81 2.70
CA PRO A 112 11.88 -25.36 2.62
C PRO A 112 12.49 -24.78 3.89
N GLU A 113 13.39 -23.81 3.70
CA GLU A 113 13.99 -23.03 4.78
C GLU A 113 13.11 -21.81 5.11
N GLY A 114 12.50 -21.85 6.30
CA GLY A 114 11.57 -20.82 6.76
C GLY A 114 10.18 -20.92 6.10
N VAL A 115 9.55 -19.75 5.89
CA VAL A 115 8.18 -19.65 5.37
C VAL A 115 8.20 -19.73 3.85
N VAL A 116 7.26 -20.49 3.27
CA VAL A 116 7.05 -20.61 1.82
C VAL A 116 5.90 -19.71 1.40
N TYR A 117 6.10 -18.92 0.34
CA TYR A 117 5.07 -18.09 -0.25
C TYR A 117 4.99 -18.27 -1.77
N PRO A 118 3.80 -18.11 -2.37
CA PRO A 118 3.67 -17.99 -3.81
C PRO A 118 4.31 -16.69 -4.31
N THR A 119 5.07 -16.77 -5.39
CA THR A 119 5.74 -15.63 -6.06
C THR A 119 5.00 -15.18 -7.33
N CYS A 120 4.02 -15.95 -7.80
CA CYS A 120 3.26 -15.68 -9.03
C CYS A 120 2.15 -14.63 -8.89
N GLY A 121 1.87 -14.12 -7.69
CA GLY A 121 0.80 -13.14 -7.43
C GLY A 121 -0.62 -13.73 -7.36
N GLN A 122 -0.84 -14.95 -7.86
CA GLN A 122 -2.16 -15.61 -7.79
C GLN A 122 -2.50 -16.07 -6.37
N PRO A 123 -3.58 -15.56 -5.75
CA PRO A 123 -3.94 -15.90 -4.37
C PRO A 123 -4.20 -17.40 -4.20
N GLY A 124 -3.51 -18.04 -3.25
CA GLY A 124 -3.72 -19.45 -2.92
C GLY A 124 -3.15 -20.46 -3.92
N CYS A 125 -2.33 -20.02 -4.88
CA CYS A 125 -1.67 -20.92 -5.82
C CYS A 125 -0.66 -21.84 -5.10
N VAL A 126 -0.80 -23.16 -5.28
CA VAL A 126 0.09 -24.18 -4.68
C VAL A 126 1.00 -24.85 -5.71
N ALA A 127 1.16 -24.25 -6.90
CA ALA A 127 2.05 -24.77 -7.94
C ALA A 127 3.51 -24.69 -7.45
N GLY A 128 4.21 -25.83 -7.35
CA GLY A 128 5.55 -25.87 -6.76
C GLY A 128 6.57 -24.93 -7.41
N ALA A 129 6.51 -24.76 -8.75
CA ALA A 129 7.36 -23.82 -9.49
C ALA A 129 7.11 -22.34 -9.15
N HIS A 130 5.94 -22.03 -8.60
CA HIS A 130 5.55 -20.68 -8.20
C HIS A 130 5.80 -20.43 -6.71
N LEU A 131 6.47 -21.34 -6.00
CA LEU A 131 6.76 -21.19 -4.58
C LEU A 131 8.22 -20.81 -4.36
N ALA A 132 8.47 -19.96 -3.38
CA ALA A 132 9.81 -19.64 -2.91
C ALA A 132 9.86 -19.67 -1.38
N ASP A 133 10.90 -20.30 -0.85
CA ASP A 133 11.26 -20.22 0.56
C ASP A 133 12.06 -18.95 0.87
N THR A 134 12.51 -18.79 2.12
CA THR A 134 13.17 -17.55 2.55
C THR A 134 14.47 -17.27 1.79
N PRO A 135 15.43 -18.20 1.67
CA PRO A 135 16.65 -17.97 0.90
C PRO A 135 16.39 -17.61 -0.56
N MET A 136 15.46 -18.29 -1.24
CA MET A 136 15.12 -17.97 -2.64
C MET A 136 14.60 -16.54 -2.78
N ARG A 137 13.71 -16.10 -1.88
CA ARG A 137 13.19 -14.72 -1.88
C ARG A 137 14.28 -13.70 -1.59
N GLN A 138 15.20 -13.99 -0.67
CA GLN A 138 16.32 -13.09 -0.36
C GLN A 138 17.26 -12.93 -1.55
N THR A 139 17.59 -14.02 -2.24
CA THR A 139 18.41 -13.99 -3.47
C THR A 139 17.74 -13.18 -4.57
N ALA A 140 16.45 -13.42 -4.83
CA ALA A 140 15.67 -12.64 -5.79
C ALA A 140 15.63 -11.14 -5.42
N ALA A 141 15.43 -10.81 -4.15
CA ALA A 141 15.44 -9.43 -3.68
C ALA A 141 16.81 -8.75 -3.82
N ARG A 142 17.91 -9.47 -3.58
CA ARG A 142 19.28 -8.97 -3.83
C ARG A 142 19.52 -8.73 -5.30
N ALA A 143 19.14 -9.66 -6.16
CA ALA A 143 19.24 -9.51 -7.62
C ALA A 143 18.41 -8.31 -8.12
N ALA A 144 17.18 -8.14 -7.63
CA ALA A 144 16.34 -6.98 -7.97
C ALA A 144 16.95 -5.65 -7.49
N LYS A 145 17.52 -5.60 -6.28
CA LYS A 145 18.24 -4.42 -5.78
C LYS A 145 19.47 -4.10 -6.64
N GLU A 146 20.20 -5.12 -7.06
CA GLU A 146 21.38 -4.95 -7.92
C GLU A 146 20.99 -4.47 -9.33
N ALA A 147 19.93 -5.03 -9.91
CA ALA A 147 19.37 -4.56 -11.18
C ALA A 147 18.89 -3.10 -11.06
N ALA A 148 18.20 -2.74 -9.99
CA ALA A 148 17.78 -1.36 -9.73
C ALA A 148 18.96 -0.39 -9.56
N ARG A 149 20.07 -0.85 -8.95
CA ARG A 149 21.31 -0.06 -8.84
C ARG A 149 21.94 0.21 -10.21
N ARG A 150 21.93 -0.78 -11.12
CA ARG A 150 22.40 -0.61 -12.50
C ARG A 150 21.51 0.37 -13.29
N GLY A 151 20.24 0.48 -12.90
CA GLY A 151 19.26 1.34 -13.56
C GLY A 151 18.78 0.74 -14.88
N PRO A 152 17.83 1.41 -15.56
CA PRO A 152 17.34 0.92 -16.85
C PRO A 152 18.46 0.92 -17.89
N ALA A 153 18.61 -0.18 -18.61
CA ALA A 153 19.63 -0.33 -19.65
C ALA A 153 19.44 0.63 -20.84
N TRP A 154 18.26 1.23 -20.98
CA TRP A 154 17.86 1.94 -22.19
C TRP A 154 18.33 3.39 -22.29
N VAL A 155 18.75 4.05 -21.20
CA VAL A 155 19.27 5.43 -21.31
C VAL A 155 20.71 5.36 -21.83
N PRO A 156 20.98 5.79 -23.08
CA PRO A 156 22.32 5.77 -23.65
C PRO A 156 23.23 6.69 -22.84
N ARG A 157 24.50 6.28 -22.67
CA ARG A 157 25.50 7.12 -21.98
C ARG A 157 25.59 8.52 -22.61
N ALA A 158 25.47 8.61 -23.94
CA ALA A 158 25.53 9.85 -24.70
C ALA A 158 24.51 10.91 -24.24
N GLU A 159 23.26 10.52 -23.96
CA GLU A 159 22.23 11.46 -23.48
C GLU A 159 22.56 12.03 -22.10
N ILE A 160 23.12 11.18 -21.21
CA ILE A 160 23.59 11.63 -19.90
C ILE A 160 24.75 12.62 -20.07
N VAL A 161 25.69 12.33 -20.98
CA VAL A 161 26.84 13.23 -21.24
C VAL A 161 26.38 14.58 -21.79
N ALA A 162 25.43 14.61 -22.72
CA ALA A 162 24.90 15.85 -23.27
C ALA A 162 24.34 16.77 -22.18
N LEU A 163 23.45 16.25 -21.31
CA LEU A 163 22.88 17.05 -20.22
C LEU A 163 23.92 17.45 -19.16
N LEU A 164 24.97 16.63 -18.97
CA LEU A 164 26.08 16.99 -18.07
C LEU A 164 26.91 18.16 -18.63
N GLN A 165 27.15 18.18 -19.94
CA GLN A 165 27.86 19.25 -20.63
C GLN A 165 27.06 20.56 -20.64
N GLU A 166 25.73 20.48 -20.65
CA GLU A 166 24.81 21.62 -20.44
C GLU A 166 24.80 22.13 -18.99
N GLY A 167 25.56 21.50 -18.08
CA GLY A 167 25.69 21.94 -16.69
C GLY A 167 24.53 21.52 -15.79
N HIS A 168 23.65 20.60 -16.22
CA HIS A 168 22.54 20.16 -15.40
C HIS A 168 22.97 19.30 -14.21
N SER A 169 22.27 19.39 -13.08
CA SER A 169 22.57 18.59 -11.88
C SER A 169 22.25 17.10 -12.06
N ASN A 170 22.94 16.23 -11.32
CA ASN A 170 22.69 14.78 -11.37
C ASN A 170 21.23 14.40 -11.07
N ARG A 171 20.59 15.15 -10.16
CA ARG A 171 19.19 14.93 -9.78
C ARG A 171 18.22 15.38 -10.87
N TYR A 172 18.51 16.48 -11.56
CA TYR A 172 17.75 16.92 -12.72
C TYR A 172 17.80 15.84 -13.80
N ILE A 173 19.01 15.41 -14.19
CA ILE A 173 19.23 14.39 -15.23
C ILE A 173 18.54 13.07 -14.86
N GLY A 174 18.66 12.63 -13.60
CA GLY A 174 18.01 11.42 -13.12
C GLY A 174 16.47 11.47 -13.24
N ARG A 175 15.87 12.64 -12.99
CA ARG A 175 14.43 12.84 -13.18
C ARG A 175 14.05 12.88 -14.66
N THR A 176 14.80 13.64 -15.46
CA THR A 176 14.54 13.85 -16.90
C THR A 176 14.65 12.55 -17.68
N LEU A 177 15.76 11.82 -17.52
CA LEU A 177 16.02 10.58 -18.24
C LEU A 177 15.52 9.32 -17.50
N ARG A 178 14.83 9.49 -16.37
CA ARG A 178 14.38 8.38 -15.49
C ARG A 178 15.50 7.38 -15.16
N THR A 179 16.71 7.90 -14.91
CA THR A 179 17.91 7.12 -14.58
C THR A 179 18.34 7.36 -13.14
N ASN A 180 19.18 6.47 -12.60
CA ASN A 180 19.68 6.60 -11.24
C ASN A 180 20.64 7.81 -11.14
N PRO A 181 20.39 8.81 -10.26
CA PRO A 181 21.29 9.96 -10.08
C PRO A 181 22.72 9.57 -9.70
N LEU A 182 22.94 8.41 -9.08
CA LEU A 182 24.27 7.88 -8.76
C LEU A 182 25.01 7.38 -10.01
N ARG A 183 24.30 6.86 -11.01
CA ARG A 183 24.88 6.52 -12.32
C ARG A 183 25.34 7.80 -13.02
N VAL A 184 24.54 8.86 -12.96
CA VAL A 184 24.90 10.18 -13.51
C VAL A 184 26.11 10.76 -12.78
N ALA A 185 26.16 10.66 -11.45
CA ALA A 185 27.30 11.12 -10.65
C ALA A 185 28.60 10.38 -11.02
N ARG A 186 28.53 9.06 -11.25
CA ARG A 186 29.68 8.28 -11.71
C ARG A 186 30.16 8.72 -13.08
N ILE A 187 29.26 8.86 -14.05
CA ILE A 187 29.61 9.35 -15.40
C ILE A 187 30.21 10.75 -15.33
N ARG A 188 29.67 11.64 -14.49
CA ARG A 188 30.24 12.97 -14.24
C ARG A 188 31.69 12.88 -13.74
N ALA A 189 31.95 12.03 -12.75
CA ALA A 189 33.29 11.82 -12.20
C ALA A 189 34.26 11.23 -13.23
N GLU A 190 33.82 10.25 -14.03
CA GLU A 190 34.60 9.66 -15.14
C GLU A 190 35.00 10.71 -16.19
N LEU A 191 34.15 11.71 -16.43
CA LEU A 191 34.42 12.80 -17.36
C LEU A 191 35.24 13.95 -16.75
N GLY A 192 35.60 13.87 -15.47
CA GLY A 192 36.29 14.96 -14.76
C GLY A 192 35.46 16.25 -14.66
N LEU A 193 34.13 16.17 -14.78
CA LEU A 193 33.26 17.34 -14.71
C LEU A 193 33.04 17.74 -13.25
N PRO A 194 33.10 19.03 -12.90
CA PRO A 194 32.87 19.49 -11.53
C PRO A 194 31.45 19.16 -11.09
N THR A 195 31.26 18.94 -9.79
CA THR A 195 29.90 18.79 -9.24
C THR A 195 29.20 20.14 -9.33
N VAL A 196 27.95 20.16 -9.84
CA VAL A 196 27.15 21.39 -9.85
C VAL A 196 26.93 21.81 -8.41
N GLU A 197 27.56 22.91 -8.01
CA GLU A 197 27.31 23.53 -6.73
C GLU A 197 25.86 24.03 -6.73
N LEU A 198 25.03 23.41 -5.88
CA LEU A 198 23.69 23.90 -5.66
C LEU A 198 23.82 25.21 -4.90
N ARG A 199 23.68 26.34 -5.60
CA ARG A 199 23.52 27.64 -4.95
C ARG A 199 22.28 27.56 -4.06
N VAL A 200 22.51 27.44 -2.75
CA VAL A 200 21.44 27.52 -1.75
C VAL A 200 20.99 28.97 -1.75
N LEU A 201 19.82 29.23 -2.35
CA LEU A 201 19.21 30.55 -2.29
C LEU A 201 19.03 30.94 -0.81
N PRO A 202 19.21 32.21 -0.42
CA PRO A 202 18.81 32.71 0.89
C PRO A 202 17.38 32.26 1.23
N LEU A 203 17.07 32.06 2.51
CA LEU A 203 15.78 31.52 2.95
C LEU A 203 14.59 32.30 2.37
N GLU A 204 14.70 33.64 2.35
CA GLU A 204 13.71 34.52 1.76
C GLU A 204 13.51 34.29 0.26
N GLU A 205 14.59 34.25 -0.50
CA GLU A 205 14.53 34.02 -1.95
C GLU A 205 13.98 32.62 -2.27
N ALA A 206 14.38 31.60 -1.49
CA ALA A 206 13.85 30.24 -1.59
C ALA A 206 12.34 30.17 -1.30
N TRP A 207 11.85 31.00 -0.38
CA TRP A 207 10.44 31.13 -0.08
C TRP A 207 9.71 31.85 -1.22
N ARG A 208 10.21 33.00 -1.68
CA ARG A 208 9.61 33.79 -2.77
C ARG A 208 9.49 32.98 -4.05
N ALA A 209 10.52 32.21 -4.40
CA ALA A 209 10.52 31.30 -5.56
C ALA A 209 9.40 30.22 -5.53
N ARG A 210 8.76 30.01 -4.38
CA ARG A 210 7.65 29.06 -4.17
C ARG A 210 6.34 29.75 -3.82
N THR A 211 6.23 31.04 -4.11
CA THR A 211 4.99 31.80 -4.00
C THR A 211 4.57 32.35 -5.34
N ARG A 212 3.26 32.53 -5.52
CA ARG A 212 2.69 33.18 -6.70
C ARG A 212 1.61 34.16 -6.26
N PRO A 213 1.60 35.40 -6.77
CA PRO A 213 0.51 36.33 -6.51
C PRO A 213 -0.82 35.79 -7.04
N VAL A 214 -1.88 36.07 -6.30
CA VAL A 214 -3.28 35.87 -6.71
C VAL A 214 -4.07 37.15 -6.40
N ASP A 215 -5.27 37.26 -6.97
CA ASP A 215 -6.10 38.46 -6.87
C ASP A 215 -6.34 38.90 -5.41
N GLY A 216 -6.43 40.20 -5.17
CA GLY A 216 -6.66 40.74 -3.83
C GLY A 216 -5.39 40.86 -2.96
N GLY A 217 -4.20 40.75 -3.55
CA GLY A 217 -2.93 40.92 -2.82
C GLY A 217 -2.55 39.71 -1.97
N HIS A 218 -3.05 38.51 -2.29
CA HIS A 218 -2.68 37.29 -1.59
C HIS A 218 -1.54 36.56 -2.30
N LEU A 219 -0.83 35.70 -1.56
CA LEU A 219 0.17 34.79 -2.11
C LEU A 219 -0.28 33.34 -1.95
N ARG A 220 -0.20 32.56 -3.04
CA ARG A 220 -0.42 31.12 -3.04
C ARG A 220 0.91 30.38 -2.99
N TRP A 221 1.00 29.39 -2.11
CA TRP A 221 2.15 28.47 -2.06
C TRP A 221 2.15 27.48 -3.23
N THR A 222 3.23 27.44 -3.99
CA THR A 222 3.44 26.51 -5.13
C THR A 222 4.39 25.35 -4.78
N GLY A 223 4.95 25.34 -3.56
CA GLY A 223 5.80 24.26 -3.07
C GLY A 223 5.05 23.04 -2.52
N THR A 224 5.75 22.25 -1.72
CA THR A 224 5.22 21.03 -1.11
C THR A 224 4.32 21.31 0.11
N TYR A 225 3.39 20.39 0.37
CA TYR A 225 2.53 20.39 1.55
C TYR A 225 2.77 19.13 2.37
N ARG A 226 2.67 19.24 3.70
CA ARG A 226 2.66 18.12 4.65
C ARG A 226 1.43 18.24 5.53
N GLU A 227 0.53 17.25 5.46
CA GLU A 227 -0.74 17.26 6.22
C GLU A 227 -1.54 18.57 6.02
N GLY A 228 -1.58 19.06 4.78
CA GLY A 228 -2.26 20.32 4.41
C GLY A 228 -1.50 21.61 4.76
N THR A 229 -0.37 21.54 5.48
CA THR A 229 0.46 22.70 5.82
C THR A 229 1.54 22.92 4.75
N PRO A 230 1.73 24.15 4.22
CA PRO A 230 2.79 24.44 3.27
C PRO A 230 4.16 24.36 3.95
N VAL A 231 5.10 23.61 3.37
CA VAL A 231 6.44 23.36 3.93
C VAL A 231 7.53 23.74 2.92
N LEU A 232 8.53 24.47 3.42
CA LEU A 232 9.78 24.81 2.74
C LEU A 232 10.92 23.99 3.33
N THR A 233 11.70 23.31 2.48
CA THR A 233 12.96 22.70 2.89
C THR A 233 14.11 23.58 2.42
N HIS A 234 14.94 24.05 3.35
CA HIS A 234 16.04 24.97 3.07
C HIS A 234 17.25 24.56 3.93
N ALA A 235 18.43 24.43 3.30
CA ALA A 235 19.67 23.98 3.96
C ALA A 235 19.53 22.70 4.82
N GLY A 236 18.68 21.75 4.41
CA GLY A 236 18.42 20.52 5.15
C GLY A 236 17.46 20.66 6.34
N GLN A 237 17.00 21.88 6.66
CA GLN A 237 15.99 22.14 7.66
C GLN A 237 14.59 22.27 7.02
N HIS A 238 13.56 21.95 7.79
CA HIS A 238 12.16 22.08 7.37
C HIS A 238 11.49 23.22 8.11
N TYR A 239 10.94 24.17 7.36
CA TYR A 239 10.17 25.29 7.88
C TYR A 239 8.74 25.20 7.34
N THR A 240 7.75 25.64 8.12
CA THR A 240 6.45 25.94 7.51
C THR A 240 6.57 27.24 6.72
N ALA A 241 5.94 27.31 5.54
CA ALA A 241 5.96 28.53 4.74
C ALA A 241 5.34 29.70 5.52
N TYR A 242 4.36 29.42 6.39
CA TYR A 242 3.79 30.42 7.29
C TYR A 242 4.81 30.99 8.28
N ARG A 243 5.67 30.17 8.90
CA ARG A 243 6.66 30.66 9.87
C ARG A 243 7.71 31.54 9.22
N VAL A 244 8.15 31.15 8.04
CA VAL A 244 9.10 31.93 7.24
C VAL A 244 8.48 33.26 6.81
N GLY A 245 7.26 33.23 6.24
CA GLY A 245 6.54 34.43 5.83
C GLY A 245 6.29 35.39 6.99
N PHE A 246 5.86 34.87 8.15
CA PHE A 246 5.62 35.67 9.36
C PHE A 246 6.87 36.44 9.79
N GLY A 247 8.04 35.80 9.77
CA GLY A 247 9.31 36.43 10.16
C GLY A 247 9.79 37.56 9.23
N PHE A 248 9.20 37.73 8.04
CA PHE A 248 9.55 38.85 7.16
C PHE A 248 8.92 40.18 7.57
N VAL A 249 7.76 40.13 8.23
CA VAL A 249 6.99 41.33 8.63
C VAL A 249 7.05 41.55 10.13
N HIS A 250 7.17 40.48 10.90
CA HIS A 250 7.20 40.55 12.35
C HIS A 250 8.62 40.33 12.86
N ASP A 251 9.18 41.33 13.55
CA ASP A 251 10.50 41.28 14.18
C ASP A 251 10.47 40.46 15.50
N ARG A 252 9.86 39.28 15.45
CA ARG A 252 9.75 38.34 16.57
C ARG A 252 9.44 36.93 16.08
N GLU A 253 9.79 35.95 16.90
CA GLU A 253 9.40 34.57 16.65
C GLU A 253 7.89 34.37 16.88
N PRO A 254 7.19 33.61 16.02
CA PRO A 254 5.76 33.37 16.19
C PRO A 254 5.46 32.47 17.39
N VAL A 255 4.40 32.82 18.12
CA VAL A 255 3.90 32.07 19.26
C VAL A 255 2.79 31.11 18.81
N GLY A 256 3.05 29.81 18.89
CA GLY A 256 2.09 28.76 18.54
C GLY A 256 1.93 28.54 17.02
N ARG A 257 0.75 28.07 16.61
CA ARG A 257 0.42 27.81 15.20
C ARG A 257 0.11 29.12 14.47
N ILE A 258 0.52 29.20 13.22
CA ILE A 258 0.28 30.37 12.35
C ILE A 258 -0.79 29.98 11.34
N TYR A 259 -1.75 30.87 11.14
CA TYR A 259 -2.83 30.71 10.18
C TYR A 259 -3.00 32.01 9.38
N PRO A 260 -3.49 31.95 8.13
CA PRO A 260 -3.90 33.14 7.42
C PRO A 260 -5.17 33.74 8.04
N GLY A 261 -5.14 35.03 8.40
CA GLY A 261 -6.28 35.79 8.92
C GLY A 261 -7.18 36.39 7.84
N CYS A 262 -6.69 36.50 6.60
CA CYS A 262 -7.38 37.15 5.49
C CYS A 262 -8.60 36.40 4.89
N GLY A 263 -9.02 35.26 5.47
CA GLY A 263 -10.13 34.44 4.95
C GLY A 263 -9.81 33.62 3.68
N VAL A 264 -8.74 33.94 2.95
CA VAL A 264 -8.30 33.13 1.80
C VAL A 264 -7.56 31.88 2.26
N ALA A 265 -8.13 30.73 1.91
CA ALA A 265 -7.56 29.43 2.27
C ALA A 265 -6.13 29.29 1.76
N ARG A 266 -5.19 28.97 2.66
CA ARG A 266 -3.77 28.73 2.38
C ARG A 266 -3.01 29.92 1.80
N CYS A 267 -3.49 31.14 2.08
CA CYS A 267 -2.72 32.36 1.83
C CYS A 267 -1.41 32.32 2.64
N VAL A 268 -0.28 32.61 1.99
CA VAL A 268 1.03 32.73 2.64
C VAL A 268 1.56 34.16 2.64
N GLU A 269 0.75 35.15 2.27
CA GLU A 269 1.14 36.56 2.26
C GLU A 269 1.57 37.00 3.68
N PRO A 270 2.82 37.45 3.89
CA PRO A 270 3.37 37.78 5.21
C PRO A 270 2.47 38.67 6.07
N THR A 271 1.86 39.70 5.47
CA THR A 271 0.97 40.64 6.17
C THR A 271 -0.40 40.06 6.56
N HIS A 272 -0.76 38.91 6.01
CA HIS A 272 -2.00 38.19 6.30
C HIS A 272 -1.83 37.06 7.32
N LEU A 273 -0.62 36.83 7.83
CA LEU A 273 -0.32 35.72 8.72
C LEU A 273 -0.46 36.14 10.18
N GLU A 274 -1.21 35.34 10.94
CA GLU A 274 -1.45 35.60 12.35
C GLU A 274 -0.92 34.43 13.17
N ASP A 275 -0.23 34.73 14.27
CA ASP A 275 0.11 33.75 15.29
C ASP A 275 -0.92 33.75 16.42
N ARG A 276 -0.67 33.01 17.50
CA ARG A 276 -1.63 32.92 18.61
C ARG A 276 -1.86 34.27 19.28
N THR A 277 -0.80 35.05 19.50
CA THR A 277 -0.89 36.33 20.20
C THR A 277 -1.72 37.33 19.41
N ILE A 278 -1.47 37.48 18.10
CA ILE A 278 -2.25 38.39 17.24
C ILE A 278 -3.74 38.01 17.26
N ARG A 279 -4.05 36.73 17.11
CA ARG A 279 -5.44 36.26 17.16
C ARG A 279 -6.11 36.53 18.51
N GLN A 280 -5.40 36.36 19.61
CA GLN A 280 -5.92 36.67 20.94
C GLN A 280 -6.21 38.16 21.09
N THR A 281 -5.27 39.02 20.67
CA THR A 281 -5.47 40.48 20.69
C THR A 281 -6.67 40.91 19.84
N LEU A 282 -6.78 40.41 18.60
CA LEU A 282 -7.91 40.69 17.71
C LEU A 282 -9.23 40.21 18.32
N SER A 283 -9.25 39.00 18.88
CA SER A 283 -10.44 38.46 19.55
C SER A 283 -10.86 39.33 20.73
N THR A 284 -9.91 39.75 21.59
CA THR A 284 -10.20 40.64 22.73
C THR A 284 -10.73 42.00 22.28
N GLN A 285 -10.14 42.59 21.23
CA GLN A 285 -10.61 43.86 20.66
C GLN A 285 -12.02 43.74 20.10
N LEU A 286 -12.31 42.68 19.32
CA LEU A 286 -13.65 42.45 18.78
C LEU A 286 -14.68 42.23 19.88
N THR A 287 -14.36 41.44 20.91
CA THR A 287 -15.23 41.26 22.08
C THR A 287 -15.47 42.57 22.83
N SER A 288 -14.46 43.45 22.93
CA SER A 288 -14.62 44.76 23.57
C SER A 288 -15.52 45.72 22.80
N ILE A 289 -15.55 45.62 21.47
CA ILE A 289 -16.33 46.52 20.60
C ILE A 289 -17.76 46.01 20.42
N PHE A 290 -17.93 44.72 20.17
CA PHE A 290 -19.21 44.12 19.79
C PHE A 290 -19.89 43.34 20.92
N GLY A 291 -19.25 43.21 22.07
CA GLY A 291 -19.65 42.29 23.14
C GLY A 291 -19.23 40.84 22.84
N ALA A 292 -19.34 39.98 23.84
CA ALA A 292 -19.18 38.54 23.64
C ALA A 292 -20.41 38.03 22.87
N ALA A 293 -20.19 37.26 21.80
CA ALA A 293 -21.27 36.52 21.16
C ALA A 293 -21.82 35.51 22.18
N ALA A 294 -23.07 35.71 22.61
CA ALA A 294 -23.79 34.83 23.53
C ALA A 294 -24.18 33.50 22.86
#